data_AF-A0A9Q7EDS4-F1
#
_entry.id   AF-A0A9Q7EDS4-F1
#
_cell.length_a   1.000
_cell.length_b   1.000
_cell.length_c   1.000
_cell.angle_alpha   90.00
_cell.angle_beta   90.00
_cell.angle_gamma   90.00
#
_symmetry.space_group_name_H-M   'P 1'
#
loop_
_entity.id
_entity.type
_entity.pdbx_description
1 polymer ?
#
loop_
_entity_poly.entity_id
_entity_poly.type
_entity_poly.pdbx_seq_one_letter_code
_entity_poly.pdbx_strand_id
1 'polypeptide(L)'
;MQSVLFVCAGNTCRSPMAEALLKKLLCDRKDVEVWSAGLHALSNAPPSQFASQILQEEEGIDISSHRSRPLVEEHIRRATHIFVMSREQKRRLTLLYPSAASRSFLLRELESSDTSLDIPDPIGNDLGTYRRCKDTIKNAVQKILALLDRLPSSFPTLPQLDTLDPETAQAIFGEQRRQFEHIELIASENYASVAVMQAQSSCLTNKYAEGYPGRRWYGGCEFVDTIELLAVERAKKLFGAEHANVQPHSGSQANMAVCSSCLEPGDRVLTMDLSHGGHLTHGHKANFSGKLYEIYHYGVDQRTERIDYDALVRQAETVRPKLIIAGASAYSRIINFALFKQIADLVDALLLVDMAHIAGLVAGGVHPSPVPYADFVTATTHKSLRGPRAGLILCKQQHAKKVDSTVFPGIQGGPLPHVIAAKAVCFYEALQPAFASYARQVIANSRLLAAQLSALGYRIVSGGTDNHMFLLDLRPQNIHGAEAQGILDKAAITVNKNALPFDTEPITKTGGVRLGTPAVTTRGVKEEDIGEIAGFVDAALKVRADDQALAKIRSKVVDFTLGFPPPAVHPSGWLPLWKVVSY
;
A
#
# COMPACT_ATOMS: atom_id res chain seq x y z
N MET A 1 9.81 30.41 25.68
CA MET A 1 10.87 30.98 24.83
C MET A 1 10.83 30.23 23.50
N GLN A 2 10.62 30.92 22.38
CA GLN A 2 10.68 30.31 21.05
C GLN A 2 12.14 30.10 20.66
N SER A 3 12.45 28.99 20.00
CA SER A 3 13.78 28.70 19.49
C SER A 3 13.70 28.43 17.99
N VAL A 4 14.31 29.31 17.21
CA VAL A 4 14.32 29.28 15.75
C VAL A 4 15.64 28.73 15.27
N LEU A 5 15.59 27.64 14.50
CA LEU A 5 16.75 26.99 13.91
C LEU A 5 16.71 27.13 12.39
N PHE A 6 17.73 27.77 11.81
CA PHE A 6 17.95 27.77 10.37
C PHE A 6 18.87 26.63 9.94
N VAL A 7 18.45 25.85 8.95
CA VAL A 7 19.21 24.69 8.46
C VAL A 7 19.52 24.85 6.97
N CYS A 8 20.78 24.72 6.60
CA CYS A 8 21.20 24.57 5.21
C CYS A 8 22.18 23.39 5.05
N ALA A 9 22.87 23.28 3.91
CA ALA A 9 23.82 22.19 3.68
C ALA A 9 25.05 22.28 4.61
N GLY A 10 25.91 23.29 4.41
CA GLY A 10 27.20 23.40 5.10
C GLY A 10 27.25 24.31 6.33
N ASN A 11 26.18 25.06 6.63
CA ASN A 11 26.16 26.08 7.70
C ASN A 11 27.28 27.14 7.62
N THR A 12 27.69 27.48 6.40
CA THR A 12 28.71 28.51 6.12
C THR A 12 28.16 29.69 5.32
N CYS A 13 26.93 29.60 4.78
CA CYS A 13 26.39 30.63 3.90
C CYS A 13 24.91 30.94 4.17
N ARG A 14 23.98 30.14 3.63
CA ARG A 14 22.53 30.42 3.70
C ARG A 14 21.97 30.49 5.13
N SER A 15 22.20 29.48 5.97
CA SER A 15 21.66 29.48 7.34
C SER A 15 22.31 30.50 8.28
N PRO A 16 23.62 30.81 8.20
CA PRO A 16 24.20 31.93 8.93
C PRO A 16 23.64 33.29 8.51
N MET A 17 23.42 33.51 7.20
CA MET A 17 22.77 34.74 6.73
C MET A 17 21.36 34.89 7.30
N ALA A 18 20.56 33.83 7.29
CA ALA A 18 19.21 33.84 7.84
C ALA A 18 19.20 34.10 9.37
N GLU A 19 20.09 33.45 10.12
CA GLU A 19 20.26 33.68 11.56
C GLU A 19 20.60 35.15 11.85
N ALA A 20 21.60 35.69 11.15
CA ALA A 20 22.09 37.04 11.35
C ALA A 20 21.03 38.10 11.01
N LEU A 21 20.33 37.93 9.89
CA LEU A 21 19.25 38.82 9.46
C LEU A 21 18.06 38.78 10.44
N LEU A 22 17.67 37.60 10.93
CA LEU A 22 16.59 37.50 11.91
C LEU A 22 17.00 38.13 13.25
N LYS A 23 18.23 37.89 13.74
CA LYS A 23 18.73 38.52 14.96
C LYS A 23 18.70 40.04 14.88
N LYS A 24 19.11 40.63 13.75
CA LYS A 24 19.02 42.08 13.53
C LYS A 24 17.57 42.57 13.59
N LEU A 25 16.63 41.82 13.02
CA LEU A 25 15.21 42.16 13.01
C LEU A 25 14.53 42.01 14.38
N LEU A 26 15.02 41.11 15.24
CA LEU A 26 14.46 40.90 16.58
C LEU A 26 14.81 42.03 17.55
N CYS A 27 15.86 42.83 17.26
CA CYS A 27 16.35 43.90 18.14
C CYS A 27 16.50 43.41 19.60
N ASP A 28 15.62 43.87 20.50
CA ASP A 28 15.63 43.58 21.94
C ASP A 28 14.67 42.44 22.37
N ARG A 29 14.02 41.72 21.43
CA ARG A 29 13.16 40.57 21.79
C ARG A 29 13.99 39.46 22.46
N LYS A 30 13.70 39.19 23.73
CA LYS A 30 14.37 38.15 24.54
C LYS A 30 13.59 36.83 24.61
N ASP A 31 12.38 36.81 24.10
CA ASP A 31 11.48 35.66 24.05
C ASP A 31 11.76 34.72 22.86
N VAL A 32 12.57 35.16 21.90
CA VAL A 32 12.98 34.41 20.71
C VAL A 32 14.49 34.22 20.68
N GLU A 33 14.91 32.98 20.56
CA GLU A 33 16.29 32.58 20.42
C GLU A 33 16.57 32.07 19.00
N VAL A 34 17.68 32.48 18.37
CA VAL A 34 17.95 32.17 16.96
C VAL A 34 19.32 31.54 16.78
N TRP A 35 19.36 30.44 16.02
CA TRP A 35 20.55 29.64 15.78
C TRP A 35 20.56 29.11 14.35
N SER A 36 21.72 28.66 13.88
CA SER A 36 21.84 27.91 12.63
C SER A 36 22.70 26.66 12.77
N ALA A 37 22.41 25.66 11.92
CA ALA A 37 23.16 24.42 11.78
C ALA A 37 23.13 23.92 10.33
N GLY A 38 23.86 22.83 10.04
CA GLY A 38 23.94 22.27 8.69
C GLY A 38 23.83 20.76 8.64
N LEU A 39 23.10 20.26 7.63
CA LEU A 39 22.88 18.82 7.41
C LEU A 39 24.17 18.07 7.05
N HIS A 40 25.14 18.77 6.44
CA HIS A 40 26.45 18.24 5.99
C HIS A 40 27.59 19.14 6.46
N ALA A 41 27.38 19.93 7.51
CA ALA A 41 28.39 20.85 7.99
C ALA A 41 29.56 20.09 8.62
N LEU A 42 30.77 20.43 8.20
CA LEU A 42 31.96 20.19 9.01
C LEU A 42 31.91 21.11 10.23
N SER A 43 32.40 20.65 11.36
CA SER A 43 32.45 21.50 12.57
C SER A 43 33.53 22.58 12.40
N ASN A 44 33.21 23.80 12.86
CA ASN A 44 34.15 24.90 13.04
C ASN A 44 34.71 25.54 11.75
N ALA A 45 34.05 25.38 10.60
CA ALA A 45 34.40 26.12 9.40
C ALA A 45 33.91 27.58 9.49
N PRO A 46 34.68 28.55 8.96
CA PRO A 46 34.25 29.95 8.92
C PRO A 46 33.09 30.14 7.92
N PRO A 47 32.33 31.24 8.02
CA PRO A 47 31.37 31.61 6.98
C PRO A 47 32.08 31.85 5.64
N SER A 48 31.34 31.71 4.55
CA SER A 48 31.79 32.09 3.21
C SER A 48 32.21 33.56 3.21
N GLN A 49 33.34 33.86 2.58
CA GLN A 49 33.88 35.22 2.48
C GLN A 49 32.86 36.15 1.82
N PHE A 50 32.20 35.73 0.74
CA PHE A 50 31.17 36.52 0.06
C PHE A 50 29.91 36.73 0.92
N ALA A 51 29.51 35.73 1.72
CA ALA A 51 28.39 35.91 2.65
C ALA A 51 28.73 36.94 3.75
N SER A 52 29.94 36.90 4.28
CA SER A 52 30.43 37.84 5.29
C SER A 52 30.55 39.25 4.71
N GLN A 53 31.12 39.36 3.52
CA GLN A 53 31.30 40.63 2.80
C GLN A 53 29.94 41.31 2.55
N ILE A 54 28.99 40.60 1.95
CA ILE A 54 27.69 41.18 1.59
C ILE A 54 26.88 41.60 2.82
N LEU A 55 26.88 40.78 3.88
CA LEU A 55 26.20 41.17 5.11
C LEU A 55 26.84 42.38 5.79
N GLN A 56 28.17 42.48 5.78
CA GLN A 56 28.87 43.63 6.36
C GLN A 56 28.64 44.90 5.53
N GLU A 57 28.79 44.83 4.20
CA GLU A 57 28.72 45.98 3.30
C GLU A 57 27.28 46.49 3.12
N GLU A 58 26.30 45.60 2.99
CA GLU A 58 24.93 45.98 2.60
C GLU A 58 23.95 45.99 3.78
N GLU A 59 24.23 45.21 4.82
CA GLU A 59 23.35 45.09 5.98
C GLU A 59 24.02 45.57 7.27
N GLY A 60 25.32 45.88 7.27
CA GLY A 60 26.05 46.28 8.47
C GLY A 60 26.13 45.18 9.54
N ILE A 61 26.13 43.90 9.15
CA ILE A 61 26.16 42.75 10.07
C ILE A 61 27.48 41.98 9.91
N ASP A 62 28.27 41.91 10.99
CA ASP A 62 29.48 41.09 11.03
C ASP A 62 29.14 39.65 11.46
N ILE A 63 29.41 38.68 10.58
CA ILE A 63 29.29 37.24 10.88
C ILE A 63 30.64 36.53 10.95
N SER A 64 31.77 37.23 10.95
CA SER A 64 33.13 36.66 10.93
C SER A 64 33.42 35.71 12.12
N SER A 65 32.73 35.92 13.25
CA SER A 65 32.78 35.07 14.44
C SER A 65 31.96 33.78 14.33
N HIS A 66 31.07 33.67 13.34
CA HIS A 66 30.27 32.47 13.10
C HIS A 66 31.16 31.25 12.83
N ARG A 67 30.75 30.09 13.32
CA ARG A 67 31.42 28.82 13.07
C ARG A 67 30.37 27.77 12.75
N SER A 68 30.59 27.03 11.66
CA SER A 68 29.65 26.01 11.21
C SER A 68 29.48 24.90 12.24
N ARG A 69 28.26 24.39 12.38
CA ARG A 69 27.90 23.33 13.32
C ARG A 69 27.12 22.23 12.59
N PRO A 70 27.50 20.95 12.74
CA PRO A 70 26.67 19.84 12.27
C PRO A 70 25.34 19.84 13.01
N LEU A 71 24.26 19.52 12.27
CA LEU A 71 22.95 19.34 12.86
C LEU A 71 22.91 18.04 13.67
N VAL A 72 22.52 18.13 14.95
CA VAL A 72 22.39 16.99 15.88
C VAL A 72 21.00 16.98 16.53
N GLU A 73 20.61 15.83 17.11
CA GLU A 73 19.31 15.62 17.78
C GLU A 73 18.98 16.71 18.82
N GLU A 74 19.98 17.21 19.54
CA GLU A 74 19.78 18.25 20.55
C GLU A 74 19.28 19.58 19.95
N HIS A 75 19.76 19.94 18.75
CA HIS A 75 19.25 21.11 18.05
C HIS A 75 17.78 20.94 17.68
N ILE A 76 17.38 19.72 17.29
CA ILE A 76 16.00 19.39 16.92
C ILE A 76 15.08 19.46 18.12
N ARG A 77 15.50 18.89 19.26
CA ARG A 77 14.72 18.92 20.51
C ARG A 77 14.52 20.32 21.05
N ARG A 78 15.54 21.18 20.94
CA ARG A 78 15.48 22.56 21.41
C ARG A 78 14.67 23.47 20.49
N ALA A 79 14.72 23.26 19.18
CA ALA A 79 14.06 24.12 18.20
C ALA A 79 12.53 23.98 18.30
N THR A 80 11.84 25.10 18.46
CA THR A 80 10.38 25.18 18.34
C THR A 80 9.96 25.36 16.89
N HIS A 81 10.80 25.99 16.07
CA HIS A 81 10.59 26.19 14.63
C HIS A 81 11.89 25.96 13.87
N ILE A 82 11.85 25.17 12.80
CA ILE A 82 13.01 24.86 11.96
C ILE A 82 12.74 25.35 10.54
N PHE A 83 13.59 26.24 10.02
CA PHE A 83 13.48 26.74 8.65
C PHE A 83 14.62 26.18 7.78
N VAL A 84 14.25 25.49 6.71
CA VAL A 84 15.19 24.92 5.71
C VAL A 84 15.16 25.73 4.41
N MET A 85 16.22 25.65 3.61
CA MET A 85 16.37 26.47 2.40
C MET A 85 15.77 25.83 1.15
N SER A 86 15.44 24.54 1.17
CA SER A 86 14.93 23.82 -0.01
C SER A 86 14.11 22.59 0.36
N ARG A 87 13.25 22.14 -0.55
CA ARG A 87 12.44 20.91 -0.37
C ARG A 87 13.29 19.67 -0.11
N GLU A 88 14.43 19.56 -0.79
CA GLU A 88 15.36 18.44 -0.56
C GLU A 88 15.95 18.45 0.85
N GLN A 89 16.29 19.63 1.38
CA GLN A 89 16.73 19.75 2.77
C GLN A 89 15.61 19.44 3.77
N LYS A 90 14.36 19.88 3.50
CA LYS A 90 13.20 19.52 4.33
C LYS A 90 13.02 18.01 4.38
N ARG A 91 13.02 17.36 3.21
CA ARG A 91 12.92 15.90 3.07
C ARG A 91 14.02 15.18 3.84
N ARG A 92 15.27 15.63 3.69
CA ARG A 92 16.42 15.01 4.37
C ARG A 92 16.40 15.24 5.87
N LEU A 93 16.01 16.43 6.32
CA LEU A 93 15.80 16.74 7.73
C LEU A 93 14.77 15.79 8.34
N THR A 94 13.60 15.65 7.73
CA THR A 94 12.53 14.75 8.20
C THR A 94 12.97 13.28 8.19
N LEU A 95 13.76 12.86 7.19
CA LEU A 95 14.26 11.49 7.12
C LEU A 95 15.27 11.17 8.23
N LEU A 96 16.14 12.14 8.59
CA LEU A 96 17.10 11.97 9.68
C LEU A 96 16.46 12.17 11.06
N TYR A 97 15.47 13.07 11.13
CA TYR A 97 14.84 13.53 12.36
C TYR A 97 13.31 13.62 12.20
N PRO A 98 12.58 12.49 12.22
CA PRO A 98 11.12 12.49 12.00
C PRO A 98 10.35 13.39 12.97
N SER A 99 10.85 13.54 14.20
CA SER A 99 10.28 14.41 15.23
C SER A 99 10.29 15.90 14.85
N ALA A 100 11.10 16.31 13.87
CA ALA A 100 11.22 17.68 13.38
C ALA A 100 10.12 18.05 12.37
N ALA A 101 9.45 17.07 11.76
CA ALA A 101 8.67 17.26 10.55
C ALA A 101 7.53 18.27 10.73
N SER A 102 6.75 18.13 11.81
CA SER A 102 5.63 19.01 12.18
C SER A 102 6.02 20.46 12.49
N ARG A 103 7.31 20.73 12.74
CA ARG A 103 7.85 22.06 13.03
C ARG A 103 8.90 22.53 12.04
N SER A 104 8.98 21.87 10.88
CA SER A 104 9.91 22.21 9.81
C SER A 104 9.20 22.93 8.67
N PHE A 105 9.78 24.03 8.19
CA PHE A 105 9.20 24.90 7.17
C PHE A 105 10.24 25.25 6.11
N LEU A 106 9.83 25.46 4.87
CA LEU A 106 10.69 26.16 3.90
C LEU A 106 10.78 27.63 4.33
N LEU A 107 11.96 28.22 4.19
CA LEU A 107 12.15 29.62 4.56
C LEU A 107 11.17 30.55 3.81
N ARG A 108 10.87 30.21 2.54
CA ARG A 108 9.93 30.94 1.68
C ARG A 108 8.49 30.40 1.71
N GLU A 109 8.13 29.53 2.67
CA GLU A 109 6.79 28.90 2.71
C GLU A 109 5.64 29.90 2.89
N LEU A 110 5.94 31.12 3.35
CA LEU A 110 5.00 32.24 3.50
C LEU A 110 4.91 33.14 2.25
N GLU A 111 5.58 32.77 1.17
CA GLU A 111 5.45 33.43 -0.14
C GLU A 111 4.31 32.79 -0.95
N SER A 112 3.68 33.54 -1.85
CA SER A 112 2.49 33.09 -2.60
C SER A 112 2.74 31.82 -3.42
N SER A 113 1.65 31.14 -3.78
CA SER A 113 1.58 29.77 -4.30
C SER A 113 2.18 29.50 -5.70
N ASP A 114 2.93 30.42 -6.31
CA ASP A 114 3.21 30.39 -7.77
C ASP A 114 4.69 30.35 -8.18
N THR A 115 5.62 29.99 -7.27
CA THR A 115 7.05 29.83 -7.63
C THR A 115 7.72 28.63 -6.92
N SER A 116 8.89 28.23 -7.43
CA SER A 116 9.83 27.39 -6.66
C SER A 116 10.20 28.11 -5.36
N LEU A 117 9.82 27.51 -4.24
CA LEU A 117 10.05 28.01 -2.88
C LEU A 117 11.48 27.75 -2.38
N ASP A 118 12.32 27.12 -3.21
CA ASP A 118 13.69 26.81 -2.86
C ASP A 118 14.58 28.07 -2.96
N ILE A 119 15.59 28.13 -2.10
CA ILE A 119 16.69 29.11 -2.14
C ILE A 119 17.92 28.36 -2.64
N PRO A 120 18.34 28.59 -3.91
CA PRO A 120 19.51 27.95 -4.51
C PRO A 120 20.77 28.12 -3.67
N ASP A 121 21.69 27.16 -3.73
CA ASP A 121 22.97 27.26 -3.03
C ASP A 121 23.93 28.18 -3.79
N PRO A 122 24.37 29.33 -3.23
CA PRO A 122 25.26 30.24 -3.95
C PRO A 122 26.73 29.82 -3.90
N ILE A 123 27.11 28.79 -3.13
CA ILE A 123 28.50 28.33 -3.00
C ILE A 123 29.11 28.03 -4.38
N GLY A 124 30.32 28.55 -4.62
CA GLY A 124 31.05 28.40 -5.90
C GLY A 124 30.65 29.38 -7.00
N ASN A 125 29.66 30.25 -6.79
CA ASN A 125 29.21 31.25 -7.76
C ASN A 125 29.75 32.65 -7.44
N ASP A 126 29.43 33.61 -8.32
CA ASP A 126 29.82 35.02 -8.19
C ASP A 126 29.14 35.77 -7.03
N LEU A 127 29.68 36.95 -6.70
CA LEU A 127 29.16 37.82 -5.65
C LEU A 127 27.69 38.25 -5.90
N GLY A 128 27.30 38.41 -7.17
CA GLY A 128 25.92 38.76 -7.54
C GLY A 128 24.91 37.68 -7.17
N THR A 129 25.30 36.40 -7.24
CA THR A 129 24.49 35.26 -6.85
C THR A 129 24.31 35.20 -5.34
N TYR A 130 25.36 35.48 -4.57
CA TYR A 130 25.25 35.63 -3.12
C TYR A 130 24.34 36.80 -2.73
N ARG A 131 24.42 37.93 -3.42
CA ARG A 131 23.56 39.09 -3.17
C ARG A 131 22.08 38.74 -3.36
N ARG A 132 21.73 38.12 -4.49
CA ARG A 132 20.36 37.62 -4.74
C ARG A 132 19.89 36.63 -3.67
N CYS A 133 20.77 35.71 -3.25
CA CYS A 133 20.47 34.76 -2.19
C CYS A 133 20.19 35.47 -0.85
N LYS A 134 21.02 36.44 -0.47
CA LYS A 134 20.83 37.27 0.73
C LYS A 134 19.51 38.04 0.67
N ASP A 135 19.19 38.69 -0.45
CA ASP A 135 17.94 39.45 -0.62
C ASP A 135 16.72 38.54 -0.50
N THR A 136 16.79 37.35 -1.09
CA THR A 136 15.75 36.33 -0.98
C THR A 136 15.54 35.92 0.48
N ILE A 137 16.63 35.63 1.21
CA ILE A 137 16.58 35.27 2.63
C ILE A 137 16.01 36.43 3.46
N LYS A 138 16.46 37.67 3.22
CA LYS A 138 16.01 38.86 3.95
C LYS A 138 14.50 39.05 3.83
N ASN A 139 13.97 38.98 2.60
CA ASN A 139 12.54 39.11 2.34
C ASN A 139 11.73 38.01 3.03
N ALA A 140 12.23 36.77 3.01
CA ALA A 140 11.57 35.64 3.66
C ALA A 140 11.59 35.77 5.19
N VAL A 141 12.72 36.15 5.78
CA VAL A 141 12.88 36.31 7.23
C VAL A 141 12.01 37.44 7.79
N GLN A 142 11.77 38.53 7.05
CA GLN A 142 10.84 39.58 7.46
C GLN A 142 9.42 39.06 7.71
N LYS A 143 8.98 38.07 6.93
CA LYS A 143 7.66 37.44 7.09
C LYS A 143 7.60 36.48 8.27
N ILE A 144 8.74 35.94 8.71
CA ILE A 144 8.81 35.04 9.87
C ILE A 144 8.42 35.76 11.16
N LEU A 145 8.71 37.07 11.32
CA LEU A 145 8.31 37.81 12.53
C LEU A 145 6.81 37.71 12.80
N ALA A 146 6.00 37.98 11.77
CA ALA A 146 4.54 37.90 11.85
C ALA A 146 4.04 36.46 12.09
N LEU A 147 4.81 35.46 11.66
CA LEU A 147 4.50 34.05 11.92
C LEU A 147 4.84 33.67 13.37
N LEU A 148 6.00 34.08 13.88
CA LEU A 148 6.42 33.81 15.26
C LEU A 148 5.43 34.39 16.28
N ASP A 149 4.84 35.55 16.00
CA ASP A 149 3.85 36.16 16.88
C ASP A 149 2.49 35.40 16.87
N ARG A 150 2.23 34.59 15.84
CA ARG A 150 1.01 33.80 15.69
C ARG A 150 1.17 32.33 16.07
N LEU A 151 2.39 31.80 16.00
CA LEU A 151 2.66 30.41 16.32
C LEU A 151 2.83 30.21 17.83
N PRO A 152 2.28 29.13 18.39
CA PRO A 152 2.44 28.86 19.80
C PRO A 152 3.93 28.65 20.13
N SER A 153 4.33 29.05 21.34
CA SER A 153 5.71 28.86 21.82
C SER A 153 6.06 27.38 22.03
N SER A 154 5.07 26.50 22.02
CA SER A 154 5.20 25.04 22.02
C SER A 154 4.03 24.41 21.26
N PHE A 155 4.30 23.41 20.42
CA PHE A 155 3.26 22.53 19.89
C PHE A 155 3.04 21.37 20.89
N PRO A 156 1.77 20.99 21.19
CA PRO A 156 1.52 19.80 22.00
C PRO A 156 2.16 18.61 21.31
N THR A 157 3.19 18.04 21.94
CA THR A 157 3.87 16.86 21.42
C THR A 157 3.09 15.66 21.90
N LEU A 158 2.22 15.12 21.04
CA LEU A 158 1.63 13.82 21.33
C LEU A 158 2.76 12.78 21.35
N PRO A 159 2.76 11.87 22.34
CA PRO A 159 3.80 10.86 22.43
C PRO A 159 3.76 9.95 21.20
N GLN A 160 4.96 9.61 20.70
CA GLN A 160 5.12 8.65 19.60
C GLN A 160 4.74 7.25 20.07
N LEU A 161 4.38 6.36 19.13
CA LEU A 161 3.86 5.02 19.45
C LEU A 161 4.79 4.23 20.39
N ASP A 162 6.10 4.25 20.15
CA ASP A 162 7.09 3.52 20.96
C ASP A 162 7.22 4.03 22.39
N THR A 163 6.82 5.26 22.64
CA THR A 163 6.82 5.88 23.97
C THR A 163 5.45 5.79 24.64
N LEU A 164 4.37 5.89 23.86
CA LEU A 164 2.99 5.83 24.34
C LEU A 164 2.56 4.39 24.65
N ASP A 165 2.84 3.46 23.75
CA ASP A 165 2.45 2.05 23.81
C ASP A 165 3.58 1.16 23.27
N PRO A 166 4.59 0.88 24.12
CA PRO A 166 5.76 0.09 23.74
C PRO A 166 5.41 -1.38 23.43
N GLU A 167 4.33 -1.93 24.00
CA GLU A 167 3.90 -3.30 23.74
C GLU A 167 3.38 -3.46 22.32
N THR A 168 2.49 -2.55 21.88
CA THR A 168 2.00 -2.51 20.50
C THR A 168 3.15 -2.21 19.54
N ALA A 169 4.06 -1.30 19.88
CA ALA A 169 5.25 -1.02 19.08
C ALA A 169 6.11 -2.29 18.89
N GLN A 170 6.38 -3.05 19.95
CA GLN A 170 7.14 -4.29 19.88
C GLN A 170 6.46 -5.35 19.00
N ALA A 171 5.13 -5.48 19.08
CA ALA A 171 4.38 -6.42 18.24
C ALA A 171 4.48 -6.05 16.75
N ILE A 172 4.33 -4.77 16.39
CA ILE A 172 4.47 -4.32 14.99
C ILE A 172 5.90 -4.55 14.49
N PHE A 173 6.91 -4.30 15.33
CA PHE A 173 8.29 -4.61 15.00
C PHE A 173 8.52 -6.12 14.77
N GLY A 174 7.93 -6.97 15.61
CA GLY A 174 7.95 -8.42 15.43
C GLY A 174 7.35 -8.87 14.10
N GLU A 175 6.23 -8.28 13.69
CA GLU A 175 5.63 -8.58 12.38
C GLU A 175 6.47 -8.06 11.20
N GLN A 176 7.05 -6.86 11.32
CA GLN A 176 8.01 -6.36 10.32
C GLN A 176 9.19 -7.33 10.16
N ARG A 177 9.68 -7.88 11.26
CA ARG A 177 10.72 -8.90 11.27
C ARG A 177 10.29 -10.20 10.60
N ARG A 178 9.10 -10.71 10.92
CA ARG A 178 8.55 -11.92 10.28
C ARG A 178 8.43 -11.75 8.76
N GLN A 179 7.85 -10.64 8.31
CA GLN A 179 7.71 -10.34 6.88
C GLN A 179 9.03 -10.24 6.13
N PHE A 180 10.09 -9.82 6.82
CA PHE A 180 11.43 -9.78 6.27
C PHE A 180 12.05 -11.18 6.17
N GLU A 181 11.99 -11.95 7.25
CA GLU A 181 12.65 -13.25 7.40
C GLU A 181 11.96 -14.40 6.64
N HIS A 182 10.67 -14.27 6.31
CA HIS A 182 9.88 -15.35 5.73
C HIS A 182 9.78 -15.23 4.20
N ILE A 183 9.74 -16.37 3.51
CA ILE A 183 9.22 -16.46 2.14
C ILE A 183 7.69 -16.48 2.23
N GLU A 184 7.06 -15.40 1.78
CA GLU A 184 5.60 -15.22 1.85
C GLU A 184 4.92 -15.77 0.58
N LEU A 185 4.24 -16.91 0.71
CA LEU A 185 3.57 -17.61 -0.40
C LEU A 185 2.04 -17.65 -0.24
N ILE A 186 1.46 -16.91 0.72
CA ILE A 186 0.00 -16.75 0.79
C ILE A 186 -0.48 -15.97 -0.45
N ALA A 187 -1.26 -16.63 -1.31
CA ALA A 187 -1.71 -16.08 -2.60
C ALA A 187 -2.54 -14.78 -2.53
N SER A 188 -3.10 -14.45 -1.36
CA SER A 188 -3.87 -13.24 -1.09
C SER A 188 -3.07 -12.13 -0.42
N GLU A 189 -1.80 -12.35 -0.12
CA GLU A 189 -0.93 -11.34 0.51
C GLU A 189 -0.01 -10.67 -0.51
N ASN A 190 0.42 -9.47 -0.13
CA ASN A 190 1.38 -8.66 -0.87
C ASN A 190 1.90 -7.54 0.04
N TYR A 191 2.93 -6.83 -0.43
CA TYR A 191 3.49 -5.69 0.28
C TYR A 191 3.09 -4.39 -0.41
N ALA A 192 2.32 -3.55 0.28
CA ALA A 192 2.03 -2.19 -0.20
C ALA A 192 3.32 -1.38 -0.34
N SER A 193 3.33 -0.37 -1.23
CA SER A 193 4.46 0.55 -1.31
C SER A 193 4.51 1.49 -0.10
N VAL A 194 5.69 2.07 0.16
CA VAL A 194 5.85 3.13 1.16
C VAL A 194 4.86 4.27 0.92
N ALA A 195 4.64 4.65 -0.34
CA ALA A 195 3.73 5.73 -0.71
C ALA A 195 2.25 5.40 -0.40
N VAL A 196 1.83 4.15 -0.60
CA VAL A 196 0.50 3.68 -0.19
C VAL A 196 0.35 3.75 1.34
N MET A 197 1.35 3.28 2.10
CA MET A 197 1.33 3.35 3.56
C MET A 197 1.31 4.81 4.08
N GLN A 198 2.10 5.69 3.47
CA GLN A 198 2.13 7.13 3.75
C GLN A 198 0.76 7.79 3.59
N ALA A 199 0.07 7.51 2.48
CA ALA A 199 -1.28 8.03 2.26
C ALA A 199 -2.28 7.47 3.28
N GLN A 200 -2.19 6.17 3.60
CA GLN A 200 -3.07 5.49 4.54
C GLN A 200 -2.93 5.99 5.98
N SER A 201 -1.72 6.39 6.40
CA SER A 201 -1.44 6.88 7.76
C SER A 201 -1.42 8.41 7.88
N SER A 202 -2.07 9.12 6.95
CA SER A 202 -2.10 10.59 6.92
C SER A 202 -3.21 11.21 7.79
N CYS A 203 -3.21 12.54 7.92
CA CYS A 203 -4.23 13.31 8.64
C CYS A 203 -5.66 13.10 8.13
N LEU A 204 -5.83 12.51 6.94
CA LEU A 204 -7.12 12.17 6.35
C LEU A 204 -7.94 11.18 7.21
N THR A 205 -7.32 10.49 8.17
CA THR A 205 -8.06 9.69 9.16
C THR A 205 -9.01 10.52 10.02
N ASN A 206 -8.77 11.83 10.15
CA ASN A 206 -9.58 12.72 10.97
C ASN A 206 -10.85 13.22 10.27
N LYS A 207 -10.95 13.03 8.93
CA LYS A 207 -11.98 13.69 8.14
C LYS A 207 -13.20 12.80 7.92
N TYR A 208 -14.34 13.24 8.45
CA TYR A 208 -15.66 12.69 8.15
C TYR A 208 -16.23 13.31 6.86
N ALA A 209 -16.62 12.50 5.89
CA ALA A 209 -16.96 12.93 4.51
C ALA A 209 -18.11 12.12 3.87
N GLU A 210 -19.21 11.89 4.60
CA GLU A 210 -20.39 11.20 4.07
C GLU A 210 -20.95 11.86 2.80
N GLY A 211 -21.45 11.04 1.89
CA GLY A 211 -21.86 11.43 0.54
C GLY A 211 -20.78 11.20 -0.49
N TYR A 212 -20.86 11.91 -1.61
CA TYR A 212 -19.96 11.79 -2.76
C TYR A 212 -19.39 13.17 -3.13
N PRO A 213 -18.31 13.25 -3.93
CA PRO A 213 -17.73 14.53 -4.32
C PRO A 213 -18.77 15.53 -4.86
N GLY A 214 -18.73 16.76 -4.33
CA GLY A 214 -19.70 17.83 -4.65
C GLY A 214 -21.09 17.67 -4.02
N ARG A 215 -21.39 16.55 -3.35
CA ARG A 215 -22.67 16.25 -2.66
C ARG A 215 -22.40 15.60 -1.31
N ARG A 216 -21.69 16.32 -0.44
CA ARG A 216 -21.35 15.88 0.93
C ARG A 216 -22.38 16.34 1.94
N TRP A 217 -22.54 15.58 3.01
CA TRP A 217 -23.37 15.95 4.16
C TRP A 217 -22.65 16.92 5.11
N TYR A 218 -21.31 16.99 5.04
CA TYR A 218 -20.47 17.84 5.89
C TYR A 218 -19.57 18.76 5.05
N GLY A 219 -19.30 19.96 5.57
CA GLY A 219 -18.35 20.90 4.97
C GLY A 219 -16.87 20.49 5.14
N GLY A 220 -15.96 21.25 4.52
CA GLY A 220 -14.50 21.06 4.61
C GLY A 220 -13.96 19.84 3.85
N CYS A 221 -14.68 19.38 2.80
CA CYS A 221 -14.31 18.19 2.02
C CYS A 221 -13.55 18.52 0.72
N GLU A 222 -13.14 19.77 0.50
CA GLU A 222 -12.53 20.26 -0.75
C GLU A 222 -11.39 19.36 -1.28
N PHE A 223 -10.45 19.01 -0.39
CA PHE A 223 -9.32 18.15 -0.73
C PHE A 223 -9.66 16.65 -0.72
N VAL A 224 -10.63 16.23 0.10
CA VAL A 224 -11.12 14.84 0.09
C VAL A 224 -11.85 14.54 -1.21
N ASP A 225 -12.63 15.48 -1.72
CA ASP A 225 -13.31 15.38 -3.01
C ASP A 225 -12.29 15.26 -4.14
N THR A 226 -11.23 16.07 -4.12
CA THR A 226 -10.13 15.97 -5.08
C THR A 226 -9.49 14.57 -5.05
N ILE A 227 -9.21 14.04 -3.86
CA ILE A 227 -8.60 12.72 -3.68
C ILE A 227 -9.52 11.60 -4.17
N GLU A 228 -10.80 11.66 -3.83
CA GLU A 228 -11.78 10.65 -4.22
C GLU A 228 -12.02 10.66 -5.74
N LEU A 229 -12.10 11.85 -6.36
CA LEU A 229 -12.16 11.98 -7.82
C LEU A 229 -10.92 11.41 -8.50
N LEU A 230 -9.72 11.67 -7.96
CA LEU A 230 -8.48 11.05 -8.47
C LEU A 230 -8.53 9.52 -8.39
N ALA A 231 -9.04 8.96 -7.29
CA ALA A 231 -9.17 7.51 -7.14
C ALA A 231 -10.16 6.93 -8.16
N VAL A 232 -11.33 7.56 -8.33
CA VAL A 232 -12.37 7.15 -9.29
C VAL A 232 -11.84 7.18 -10.72
N GLU A 233 -11.26 8.31 -11.14
CA GLU A 233 -10.77 8.47 -12.52
C GLU A 233 -9.60 7.53 -12.83
N ARG A 234 -8.70 7.30 -11.87
CA ARG A 234 -7.62 6.32 -12.03
C ARG A 234 -8.16 4.90 -12.12
N ALA A 235 -9.15 4.51 -11.31
CA ALA A 235 -9.77 3.19 -11.37
C ALA A 235 -10.47 2.95 -12.72
N LYS A 236 -11.27 3.93 -13.18
CA LYS A 236 -11.93 3.89 -14.49
C LYS A 236 -10.91 3.75 -15.63
N LYS A 237 -9.86 4.57 -15.62
CA LYS A 237 -8.78 4.50 -16.62
C LYS A 237 -8.06 3.16 -16.61
N LEU A 238 -7.77 2.63 -15.41
CA LEU A 238 -7.01 1.39 -15.24
C LEU A 238 -7.76 0.17 -15.77
N PHE A 239 -9.08 0.11 -15.55
CA PHE A 239 -9.89 -1.08 -15.86
C PHE A 239 -10.81 -0.90 -17.08
N GLY A 240 -10.91 0.31 -17.64
CA GLY A 240 -11.82 0.61 -18.75
C GLY A 240 -13.29 0.60 -18.34
N ALA A 241 -13.60 1.00 -17.12
CA ALA A 241 -14.96 0.98 -16.57
C ALA A 241 -15.70 2.31 -16.78
N GLU A 242 -17.03 2.23 -16.96
CA GLU A 242 -17.90 3.41 -17.09
C GLU A 242 -18.06 4.14 -15.74
N HIS A 243 -18.30 3.39 -14.65
CA HIS A 243 -18.39 3.91 -13.30
C HIS A 243 -17.48 3.15 -12.32
N ALA A 244 -16.98 3.84 -11.31
CA ALA A 244 -16.21 3.24 -10.21
C ALA A 244 -16.65 3.82 -8.87
N ASN A 245 -16.97 2.96 -7.90
CA ASN A 245 -17.17 3.34 -6.51
C ASN A 245 -15.98 2.85 -5.67
N VAL A 246 -15.24 3.81 -5.11
CA VAL A 246 -14.01 3.59 -4.35
C VAL A 246 -14.22 3.66 -2.83
N GLN A 247 -15.46 3.74 -2.35
CA GLN A 247 -15.76 3.83 -0.92
C GLN A 247 -15.86 2.50 -0.15
N PRO A 248 -16.02 1.29 -0.75
CA PRO A 248 -16.11 0.06 0.04
C PRO A 248 -14.87 -0.16 0.93
N HIS A 249 -15.08 -0.43 2.22
CA HIS A 249 -13.97 -0.62 3.17
C HIS A 249 -13.29 -1.99 3.01
N SER A 250 -13.93 -2.94 2.32
CA SER A 250 -13.38 -4.27 2.04
C SER A 250 -14.03 -4.89 0.79
N GLY A 251 -13.45 -5.98 0.28
CA GLY A 251 -14.07 -6.76 -0.81
C GLY A 251 -15.42 -7.37 -0.42
N SER A 252 -15.57 -7.80 0.84
CA SER A 252 -16.85 -8.33 1.34
C SER A 252 -17.96 -7.30 1.31
N GLN A 253 -17.66 -6.03 1.65
CA GLN A 253 -18.63 -4.94 1.56
C GLN A 253 -18.88 -4.50 0.12
N ALA A 254 -17.89 -4.60 -0.77
CA ALA A 254 -18.12 -4.39 -2.20
C ALA A 254 -19.13 -5.41 -2.76
N ASN A 255 -18.96 -6.69 -2.43
CA ASN A 255 -19.91 -7.74 -2.81
C ASN A 255 -21.28 -7.53 -2.18
N MET A 256 -21.34 -7.14 -0.89
CA MET A 256 -22.59 -6.80 -0.21
C MET A 256 -23.32 -5.66 -0.90
N ALA A 257 -22.63 -4.58 -1.25
CA ALA A 257 -23.24 -3.45 -1.94
C ALA A 257 -23.81 -3.84 -3.31
N VAL A 258 -23.08 -4.63 -4.10
CA VAL A 258 -23.58 -5.10 -5.39
C VAL A 258 -24.82 -5.99 -5.21
N CYS A 259 -24.75 -7.01 -4.35
CA CYS A 259 -25.89 -7.89 -4.11
C CYS A 259 -27.11 -7.09 -3.61
N SER A 260 -26.95 -6.23 -2.60
CA SER A 260 -28.04 -5.39 -2.08
C SER A 260 -28.53 -4.31 -3.05
N SER A 261 -27.78 -4.02 -4.12
CA SER A 261 -28.21 -3.06 -5.14
C SER A 261 -29.17 -3.68 -6.17
N CYS A 262 -29.12 -5.01 -6.35
CA CYS A 262 -29.85 -5.71 -7.42
C CYS A 262 -30.68 -6.92 -6.96
N LEU A 263 -30.51 -7.38 -5.73
CA LEU A 263 -31.19 -8.54 -5.15
C LEU A 263 -32.04 -8.16 -3.94
N GLU A 264 -33.16 -8.85 -3.80
CA GLU A 264 -34.00 -8.92 -2.60
C GLU A 264 -33.73 -10.23 -1.84
N PRO A 265 -33.99 -10.30 -0.52
CA PRO A 265 -33.91 -11.55 0.22
C PRO A 265 -34.78 -12.66 -0.42
N GLY A 266 -34.23 -13.87 -0.54
CA GLY A 266 -34.86 -15.00 -1.22
C GLY A 266 -34.56 -15.10 -2.72
N ASP A 267 -33.99 -14.05 -3.34
CA ASP A 267 -33.56 -14.14 -4.74
C ASP A 267 -32.49 -15.23 -4.92
N ARG A 268 -32.50 -15.89 -6.09
CA ARG A 268 -31.60 -16.99 -6.41
C ARG A 268 -30.27 -16.50 -6.97
N VAL A 269 -29.17 -17.05 -6.47
CA VAL A 269 -27.80 -16.72 -6.90
C VAL A 269 -27.07 -18.01 -7.28
N LEU A 270 -26.43 -18.01 -8.45
CA LEU A 270 -25.59 -19.11 -8.91
C LEU A 270 -24.12 -18.72 -8.83
N THR A 271 -23.32 -19.52 -8.14
CA THR A 271 -21.92 -19.18 -7.79
C THR A 271 -21.00 -20.39 -7.75
N MET A 272 -19.69 -20.19 -7.73
CA MET A 272 -18.73 -21.28 -7.56
C MET A 272 -18.84 -21.88 -6.15
N ASP A 273 -18.85 -23.22 -6.07
CA ASP A 273 -18.76 -23.92 -4.79
C ASP A 273 -17.46 -23.55 -4.05
N LEU A 274 -17.57 -23.30 -2.73
CA LEU A 274 -16.43 -22.96 -1.89
C LEU A 274 -15.35 -24.05 -1.88
N SER A 275 -15.77 -25.33 -1.84
CA SER A 275 -14.87 -26.49 -1.88
C SER A 275 -14.13 -26.63 -3.21
N HIS A 276 -14.65 -26.01 -4.27
CA HIS A 276 -14.05 -26.05 -5.61
C HIS A 276 -13.28 -24.78 -5.97
N GLY A 277 -13.18 -23.82 -5.05
CA GLY A 277 -12.37 -22.61 -5.22
C GLY A 277 -13.12 -21.28 -5.07
N GLY A 278 -14.42 -21.30 -4.75
CA GLY A 278 -15.23 -20.11 -4.50
C GLY A 278 -14.77 -19.28 -3.29
N HIS A 279 -15.55 -18.26 -2.92
CA HIS A 279 -15.28 -17.42 -1.75
C HIS A 279 -16.48 -17.37 -0.81
N LEU A 280 -16.21 -17.14 0.48
CA LEU A 280 -17.24 -17.09 1.54
C LEU A 280 -18.38 -16.10 1.23
N THR A 281 -18.05 -14.96 0.62
CA THR A 281 -19.04 -13.91 0.30
C THR A 281 -19.93 -14.24 -0.88
N HIS A 282 -19.69 -15.37 -1.56
CA HIS A 282 -20.48 -15.77 -2.71
C HIS A 282 -21.57 -16.78 -2.34
N GLY A 283 -21.96 -16.87 -1.07
CA GLY A 283 -23.11 -17.69 -0.66
C GLY A 283 -22.87 -18.66 0.50
N HIS A 284 -21.75 -18.57 1.22
CA HIS A 284 -21.55 -19.41 2.41
C HIS A 284 -22.62 -19.09 3.48
N LYS A 285 -23.24 -20.11 4.09
CA LYS A 285 -24.37 -19.96 5.04
C LYS A 285 -24.10 -19.03 6.23
N ALA A 286 -22.84 -18.90 6.66
CA ALA A 286 -22.47 -17.99 7.74
C ALA A 286 -22.34 -16.52 7.29
N ASN A 287 -22.23 -16.25 5.99
CA ASN A 287 -22.05 -14.93 5.40
C ASN A 287 -23.40 -14.27 5.08
N PHE A 288 -23.43 -12.93 4.87
CA PHE A 288 -24.66 -12.21 4.51
C PHE A 288 -25.34 -12.82 3.28
N SER A 289 -24.53 -13.21 2.28
CA SER A 289 -25.00 -13.75 1.01
C SER A 289 -25.79 -15.05 1.22
N GLY A 290 -25.23 -16.01 1.96
CA GLY A 290 -25.90 -17.29 2.25
C GLY A 290 -27.01 -17.20 3.30
N LYS A 291 -27.11 -16.08 4.04
CA LYS A 291 -28.23 -15.82 4.97
C LYS A 291 -29.43 -15.19 4.27
N LEU A 292 -29.19 -14.35 3.27
CA LEU A 292 -30.24 -13.54 2.64
C LEU A 292 -30.76 -14.15 1.34
N TYR A 293 -29.94 -14.88 0.59
CA TYR A 293 -30.28 -15.33 -0.77
C TYR A 293 -30.33 -16.85 -0.88
N GLU A 294 -31.06 -17.36 -1.87
CA GLU A 294 -31.06 -18.78 -2.21
C GLU A 294 -29.83 -19.12 -3.06
N ILE A 295 -28.89 -19.87 -2.50
CA ILE A 295 -27.60 -20.14 -3.12
C ILE A 295 -27.60 -21.48 -3.84
N TYR A 296 -27.20 -21.45 -5.11
CA TYR A 296 -26.94 -22.62 -5.94
C TYR A 296 -25.50 -22.59 -6.45
N HIS A 297 -24.93 -23.77 -6.72
CA HIS A 297 -23.52 -23.89 -7.04
C HIS A 297 -23.26 -24.45 -8.44
N TYR A 298 -22.26 -23.88 -9.12
CA TYR A 298 -21.50 -24.57 -10.15
C TYR A 298 -20.13 -24.98 -9.60
N GLY A 299 -19.47 -25.91 -10.27
CA GLY A 299 -18.21 -26.48 -9.81
C GLY A 299 -17.21 -26.70 -10.93
N VAL A 300 -16.24 -27.55 -10.64
CA VAL A 300 -15.24 -28.00 -11.60
C VAL A 300 -15.51 -29.45 -12.00
N ASP A 301 -15.07 -29.85 -13.18
CA ASP A 301 -15.09 -31.23 -13.64
C ASP A 301 -14.11 -32.08 -12.83
N GLN A 302 -14.51 -33.31 -12.46
CA GLN A 302 -13.73 -34.18 -11.59
C GLN A 302 -12.41 -34.65 -12.21
N ARG A 303 -12.35 -34.74 -13.54
CA ARG A 303 -11.16 -35.23 -14.24
C ARG A 303 -10.15 -34.11 -14.49
N THR A 304 -10.62 -32.95 -14.92
CA THR A 304 -9.78 -31.82 -15.34
C THR A 304 -9.56 -30.79 -14.24
N GLU A 305 -10.42 -30.75 -13.23
CA GLU A 305 -10.46 -29.75 -12.15
C GLU A 305 -10.55 -28.31 -12.68
N ARG A 306 -11.17 -28.16 -13.86
CA ARG A 306 -11.51 -26.88 -14.49
C ARG A 306 -13.02 -26.67 -14.40
N ILE A 307 -13.49 -25.42 -14.42
CA ILE A 307 -14.92 -25.10 -14.39
C ILE A 307 -15.65 -25.94 -15.44
N ASP A 308 -16.66 -26.69 -15.01
CA ASP A 308 -17.53 -27.47 -15.90
C ASP A 308 -18.60 -26.52 -16.46
N TYR A 309 -18.31 -25.94 -17.61
CA TYR A 309 -19.18 -24.97 -18.26
C TYR A 309 -20.50 -25.60 -18.74
N ASP A 310 -20.50 -26.88 -19.13
CA ASP A 310 -21.72 -27.56 -19.56
C ASP A 310 -22.66 -27.79 -18.36
N ALA A 311 -22.10 -28.18 -17.21
CA ALA A 311 -22.86 -28.26 -15.97
C ALA A 311 -23.35 -26.89 -15.51
N LEU A 312 -22.53 -25.84 -15.68
CA LEU A 312 -22.91 -24.46 -15.36
C LEU A 312 -24.12 -24.02 -16.17
N VAL A 313 -24.13 -24.25 -17.49
CA VAL A 313 -25.27 -23.94 -18.39
C VAL A 313 -26.53 -24.65 -17.89
N ARG A 314 -26.47 -25.98 -17.71
CA ARG A 314 -27.63 -26.78 -17.25
C ARG A 314 -28.18 -26.27 -15.90
N GLN A 315 -27.27 -25.93 -14.98
CA GLN A 315 -27.66 -25.42 -13.68
C GLN A 315 -28.31 -24.04 -13.79
N ALA A 316 -27.78 -23.15 -14.63
CA ALA A 316 -28.36 -21.83 -14.88
C ALA A 316 -29.78 -21.95 -15.46
N GLU A 317 -30.00 -22.82 -16.45
CA GLU A 317 -31.31 -23.04 -17.07
C GLU A 317 -32.34 -23.60 -16.08
N THR A 318 -31.90 -24.50 -15.20
CA THR A 318 -32.75 -25.14 -14.19
C THR A 318 -33.10 -24.18 -13.05
N VAL A 319 -32.11 -23.46 -12.52
CA VAL A 319 -32.27 -22.60 -11.35
C VAL A 319 -32.92 -21.27 -11.71
N ARG A 320 -32.64 -20.75 -12.91
CA ARG A 320 -33.00 -19.39 -13.36
C ARG A 320 -32.59 -18.35 -12.32
N PRO A 321 -31.28 -18.21 -12.00
CA PRO A 321 -30.80 -17.29 -10.99
C PRO A 321 -31.02 -15.84 -11.44
N LYS A 322 -31.18 -14.92 -10.49
CA LYS A 322 -31.20 -13.48 -10.78
C LYS A 322 -29.79 -12.90 -10.94
N LEU A 323 -28.81 -13.54 -10.29
CA LEU A 323 -27.40 -13.17 -10.36
C LEU A 323 -26.52 -14.41 -10.51
N ILE A 324 -25.61 -14.37 -11.49
CA ILE A 324 -24.49 -15.30 -11.60
C ILE A 324 -23.23 -14.60 -11.11
N ILE A 325 -22.50 -15.26 -10.20
CA ILE A 325 -21.22 -14.77 -9.69
C ILE A 325 -20.08 -15.59 -10.31
N ALA A 326 -19.17 -14.91 -11.00
CA ALA A 326 -17.91 -15.48 -11.50
C ALA A 326 -16.73 -14.91 -10.71
N GLY A 327 -15.81 -15.77 -10.29
CA GLY A 327 -14.67 -15.35 -9.47
C GLY A 327 -14.32 -16.41 -8.45
N ALA A 328 -13.05 -16.45 -8.05
CA ALA A 328 -12.52 -17.53 -7.23
C ALA A 328 -11.40 -17.05 -6.31
N SER A 329 -11.28 -17.71 -5.16
CA SER A 329 -10.14 -17.55 -4.25
C SER A 329 -9.06 -18.60 -4.48
N ALA A 330 -9.44 -19.79 -4.94
CA ALA A 330 -8.53 -20.94 -5.09
C ALA A 330 -8.78 -21.68 -6.40
N TYR A 331 -8.65 -20.97 -7.53
CA TYR A 331 -8.74 -21.52 -8.88
C TYR A 331 -7.56 -21.02 -9.72
N SER A 332 -6.76 -21.93 -10.27
CA SER A 332 -5.49 -21.60 -10.91
C SER A 332 -5.58 -21.33 -12.42
N ARG A 333 -6.77 -21.43 -13.01
CA ARG A 333 -6.97 -21.30 -14.47
C ARG A 333 -7.69 -20.01 -14.82
N ILE A 334 -7.59 -19.63 -16.09
CA ILE A 334 -8.35 -18.50 -16.64
C ILE A 334 -9.85 -18.83 -16.60
N ILE A 335 -10.66 -17.85 -16.19
CA ILE A 335 -12.12 -17.90 -16.25
C ILE A 335 -12.58 -17.23 -17.55
N ASN A 336 -13.39 -17.93 -18.34
CA ASN A 336 -13.97 -17.40 -19.56
C ASN A 336 -15.18 -16.47 -19.26
N PHE A 337 -14.91 -15.18 -19.05
CA PHE A 337 -15.94 -14.18 -18.73
C PHE A 337 -16.95 -13.95 -19.86
N ALA A 338 -16.54 -14.10 -21.12
CA ALA A 338 -17.45 -13.98 -22.26
C ALA A 338 -18.51 -15.09 -22.25
N LEU A 339 -18.11 -16.32 -21.94
CA LEU A 339 -19.04 -17.44 -21.80
C LEU A 339 -19.96 -17.26 -20.60
N PHE A 340 -19.45 -16.77 -19.46
CA PHE A 340 -20.32 -16.40 -18.32
C PHE A 340 -21.38 -15.37 -18.72
N LYS A 341 -21.04 -14.39 -19.55
CA LYS A 341 -22.02 -13.41 -20.04
C LYS A 341 -23.07 -14.07 -20.96
N GLN A 342 -22.65 -14.91 -21.90
CA GLN A 342 -23.59 -15.67 -22.74
C GLN A 342 -24.56 -16.51 -21.91
N ILE A 343 -24.08 -17.14 -20.83
CA ILE A 343 -24.92 -17.95 -19.94
C ILE A 343 -25.87 -17.07 -19.13
N ALA A 344 -25.40 -15.92 -18.62
CA ALA A 344 -26.25 -14.97 -17.92
C ALA A 344 -27.37 -14.45 -18.84
N ASP A 345 -27.05 -14.10 -20.09
CA ASP A 345 -28.02 -13.65 -21.09
C ASP A 345 -29.04 -14.73 -21.46
N LEU A 346 -28.63 -16.01 -21.54
CA LEU A 346 -29.51 -17.13 -21.84
C LEU A 346 -30.66 -17.27 -20.83
N VAL A 347 -30.42 -16.90 -19.57
CA VAL A 347 -31.38 -17.09 -18.48
C VAL A 347 -31.89 -15.79 -17.88
N ASP A 348 -31.59 -14.64 -18.51
CA ASP A 348 -31.93 -13.29 -18.06
C ASP A 348 -31.42 -12.96 -16.64
N ALA A 349 -30.17 -13.36 -16.36
CA ALA A 349 -29.48 -13.07 -15.11
C ALA A 349 -28.50 -11.89 -15.26
N LEU A 350 -28.26 -11.18 -14.16
CA LEU A 350 -27.14 -10.25 -14.04
C LEU A 350 -25.82 -11.04 -13.85
N LEU A 351 -24.71 -10.46 -14.31
CA LEU A 351 -23.37 -11.01 -14.09
C LEU A 351 -22.56 -10.12 -13.14
N LEU A 352 -22.16 -10.68 -12.00
CA LEU A 352 -21.13 -10.13 -11.11
C LEU A 352 -19.83 -10.91 -11.29
N VAL A 353 -18.72 -10.21 -11.59
CA VAL A 353 -17.38 -10.79 -11.50
C VAL A 353 -16.64 -10.26 -10.27
N ASP A 354 -16.28 -11.15 -9.33
CA ASP A 354 -15.35 -10.84 -8.26
C ASP A 354 -13.91 -11.18 -8.70
N MET A 355 -13.17 -10.15 -9.10
CA MET A 355 -11.80 -10.27 -9.57
C MET A 355 -10.75 -10.06 -8.47
N ALA A 356 -11.11 -10.11 -7.18
CA ALA A 356 -10.25 -9.73 -6.06
C ALA A 356 -8.83 -10.29 -6.11
N HIS A 357 -8.68 -11.57 -6.47
CA HIS A 357 -7.40 -12.26 -6.54
C HIS A 357 -6.57 -11.85 -7.76
N ILE A 358 -7.21 -11.56 -8.90
CA ILE A 358 -6.57 -11.31 -10.20
C ILE A 358 -6.56 -9.83 -10.61
N ALA A 359 -7.07 -8.91 -9.77
CA ALA A 359 -7.20 -7.49 -10.10
C ALA A 359 -5.89 -6.85 -10.60
N GLY A 360 -4.75 -7.20 -9.99
CA GLY A 360 -3.43 -6.74 -10.46
C GLY A 360 -3.00 -7.35 -11.80
N LEU A 361 -3.40 -8.60 -12.08
CA LEU A 361 -3.11 -9.26 -13.36
C LEU A 361 -3.95 -8.69 -14.50
N VAL A 362 -5.21 -8.37 -14.22
CA VAL A 362 -6.10 -7.66 -15.15
C VAL A 362 -5.55 -6.26 -15.43
N ALA A 363 -5.20 -5.51 -14.38
CA ALA A 363 -4.60 -4.17 -14.49
C ALA A 363 -3.27 -4.19 -15.28
N GLY A 364 -2.45 -5.23 -15.08
CA GLY A 364 -1.19 -5.42 -15.81
C GLY A 364 -1.33 -5.99 -17.22
N GLY A 365 -2.54 -6.27 -17.69
CA GLY A 365 -2.81 -6.76 -19.05
C GLY A 365 -2.41 -8.22 -19.32
N VAL A 366 -2.23 -9.03 -18.27
CA VAL A 366 -1.77 -10.43 -18.38
C VAL A 366 -2.84 -11.46 -17.99
N HIS A 367 -4.06 -11.00 -17.70
CA HIS A 367 -5.23 -11.82 -17.48
C HIS A 367 -6.44 -11.17 -18.19
N PRO A 368 -7.38 -11.94 -18.77
CA PRO A 368 -8.58 -11.38 -19.40
C PRO A 368 -9.33 -10.42 -18.48
N SER A 369 -9.80 -9.29 -19.04
CA SER A 369 -10.62 -8.32 -18.32
C SER A 369 -12.08 -8.75 -18.30
N PRO A 370 -12.74 -8.74 -17.13
CA PRO A 370 -14.17 -9.01 -17.03
C PRO A 370 -15.06 -7.80 -17.37
N VAL A 371 -14.49 -6.59 -17.38
CA VAL A 371 -15.23 -5.31 -17.48
C VAL A 371 -16.11 -5.21 -18.74
N PRO A 372 -15.69 -5.67 -19.93
CA PRO A 372 -16.54 -5.63 -21.12
C PRO A 372 -17.79 -6.51 -21.05
N TYR A 373 -17.81 -7.50 -20.16
CA TYR A 373 -18.83 -8.55 -20.12
C TYR A 373 -19.79 -8.39 -18.93
N ALA A 374 -19.24 -8.11 -17.75
CA ALA A 374 -19.99 -8.10 -16.50
C ALA A 374 -20.85 -6.84 -16.33
N ASP A 375 -21.97 -6.98 -15.63
CA ASP A 375 -22.78 -5.83 -15.21
C ASP A 375 -22.14 -5.13 -14.01
N PHE A 376 -21.49 -5.93 -13.16
CA PHE A 376 -20.71 -5.49 -12.00
C PHE A 376 -19.38 -6.23 -11.94
N VAL A 377 -18.32 -5.52 -11.56
CA VAL A 377 -17.04 -6.10 -11.19
C VAL A 377 -16.67 -5.61 -9.80
N THR A 378 -16.43 -6.52 -8.87
CA THR A 378 -15.87 -6.20 -7.56
C THR A 378 -14.41 -6.64 -7.46
N ALA A 379 -13.65 -5.95 -6.63
CA ALA A 379 -12.27 -6.33 -6.36
C ALA A 379 -11.86 -5.92 -4.95
N THR A 380 -10.80 -6.56 -4.46
CA THR A 380 -9.99 -6.03 -3.37
C THR A 380 -8.76 -5.32 -3.92
N THR A 381 -8.29 -4.29 -3.23
CA THR A 381 -7.11 -3.52 -3.66
C THR A 381 -5.78 -4.05 -3.12
N HIS A 382 -5.76 -4.94 -2.13
CA HIS A 382 -4.54 -5.34 -1.39
C HIS A 382 -3.80 -6.58 -1.90
N LYS A 383 -4.43 -7.40 -2.75
CA LYS A 383 -3.85 -8.69 -3.21
C LYS A 383 -2.82 -8.46 -4.33
N SER A 384 -3.05 -9.02 -5.51
CA SER A 384 -2.21 -8.80 -6.69
C SER A 384 -2.08 -7.33 -7.09
N LEU A 385 -3.06 -6.48 -6.73
CA LEU A 385 -3.06 -5.03 -7.00
C LEU A 385 -2.17 -4.21 -6.04
N ARG A 386 -1.69 -4.80 -4.94
CA ARG A 386 -0.64 -4.24 -4.06
C ARG A 386 -0.98 -2.88 -3.40
N GLY A 387 -2.26 -2.61 -3.20
CA GLY A 387 -2.78 -1.41 -2.56
C GLY A 387 -3.14 -1.60 -1.08
N PRO A 388 -3.91 -0.65 -0.50
CA PRO A 388 -4.37 -0.76 0.88
C PRO A 388 -5.43 -1.85 1.03
N ARG A 389 -5.68 -2.30 2.26
CA ARG A 389 -6.80 -3.21 2.57
C ARG A 389 -8.15 -2.53 2.35
N ALA A 390 -8.73 -2.71 1.17
CA ALA A 390 -10.06 -2.18 0.85
C ALA A 390 -10.75 -2.87 -0.33
N GLY A 391 -11.97 -2.44 -0.66
CA GLY A 391 -12.76 -2.90 -1.81
C GLY A 391 -12.93 -1.86 -2.91
N LEU A 392 -13.34 -2.30 -4.10
CA LEU A 392 -13.64 -1.50 -5.28
C LEU A 392 -14.85 -2.11 -5.98
N ILE A 393 -15.76 -1.27 -6.47
CA ILE A 393 -16.85 -1.68 -7.36
C ILE A 393 -16.67 -0.92 -8.68
N LEU A 394 -16.73 -1.64 -9.79
CA LEU A 394 -16.85 -1.11 -11.15
C LEU A 394 -18.19 -1.59 -11.70
N CYS A 395 -18.89 -0.76 -12.46
CA CYS A 395 -20.12 -1.19 -13.11
C CYS A 395 -20.42 -0.38 -14.37
N LYS A 396 -21.38 -0.88 -15.15
CA LYS A 396 -21.99 -0.11 -16.23
C LYS A 396 -22.73 1.10 -15.68
N GLN A 397 -22.79 2.18 -16.44
CA GLN A 397 -23.35 3.46 -16.04
C GLN A 397 -24.81 3.34 -15.56
N GLN A 398 -25.59 2.44 -16.15
CA GLN A 398 -26.98 2.19 -15.77
C GLN A 398 -27.15 1.74 -14.30
N HIS A 399 -26.11 1.16 -13.70
CA HIS A 399 -26.13 0.70 -12.31
C HIS A 399 -25.51 1.68 -11.31
N ALA A 400 -24.81 2.72 -11.78
CA ALA A 400 -24.00 3.63 -10.96
C ALA A 400 -24.77 4.23 -9.79
N LYS A 401 -25.93 4.85 -10.07
CA LYS A 401 -26.76 5.51 -9.03
C LYS A 401 -27.21 4.54 -7.94
N LYS A 402 -27.62 3.33 -8.31
CA LYS A 402 -28.13 2.33 -7.36
C LYS A 402 -26.99 1.81 -6.50
N VAL A 403 -25.86 1.43 -7.11
CA VAL A 403 -24.64 1.02 -6.38
C VAL A 403 -24.21 2.09 -5.39
N ASP A 404 -24.10 3.35 -5.84
CA ASP A 404 -23.66 4.45 -4.98
C ASP A 404 -24.61 4.64 -3.79
N SER A 405 -25.92 4.64 -4.04
CA SER A 405 -26.94 4.77 -2.98
C SER A 405 -26.97 3.57 -2.01
N THR A 406 -26.61 2.38 -2.49
CA THR A 406 -26.51 1.18 -1.66
C THR A 406 -25.24 1.20 -0.80
N VAL A 407 -24.10 1.65 -1.34
CA VAL A 407 -22.87 1.82 -0.54
C VAL A 407 -23.12 2.86 0.55
N PHE A 408 -23.62 4.04 0.20
CA PHE A 408 -24.01 5.08 1.14
C PHE A 408 -25.28 5.80 0.64
N PRO A 409 -26.32 5.95 1.46
CA PRO A 409 -26.38 5.65 2.90
C PRO A 409 -26.78 4.19 3.24
N GLY A 410 -26.83 3.28 2.26
CA GLY A 410 -27.38 1.94 2.47
C GLY A 410 -26.64 1.08 3.51
N ILE A 411 -25.39 0.71 3.24
CA ILE A 411 -24.66 -0.28 4.07
C ILE A 411 -23.40 0.25 4.76
N GLN A 412 -22.95 1.47 4.45
CA GLN A 412 -21.84 2.15 5.11
C GLN A 412 -22.25 3.54 5.59
N GLY A 413 -21.55 4.07 6.60
CA GLY A 413 -21.58 5.47 7.00
C GLY A 413 -20.51 6.30 6.28
N GLY A 414 -19.70 7.05 7.02
CA GLY A 414 -18.58 7.81 6.46
C GLY A 414 -17.58 6.95 5.69
N PRO A 415 -17.15 7.36 4.47
CA PRO A 415 -16.03 6.73 3.79
C PRO A 415 -14.73 6.88 4.62
N LEU A 416 -13.67 6.19 4.21
CA LEU A 416 -12.33 6.29 4.82
C LEU A 416 -11.39 7.10 3.90
N PRO A 417 -11.29 8.44 4.00
CA PRO A 417 -10.52 9.25 3.06
C PRO A 417 -9.05 8.88 2.95
N HIS A 418 -8.42 8.49 4.07
CA HIS A 418 -7.03 8.02 4.10
C HIS A 418 -6.83 6.72 3.31
N VAL A 419 -7.79 5.80 3.36
CA VAL A 419 -7.77 4.57 2.55
C VAL A 419 -8.07 4.90 1.08
N ILE A 420 -8.97 5.83 0.78
CA ILE A 420 -9.23 6.29 -0.59
C ILE A 420 -8.00 6.96 -1.20
N ALA A 421 -7.27 7.77 -0.43
CA ALA A 421 -5.98 8.33 -0.86
C ALA A 421 -4.97 7.23 -1.18
N ALA A 422 -4.85 6.22 -0.32
CA ALA A 422 -4.00 5.07 -0.54
C ALA A 422 -4.41 4.26 -1.79
N LYS A 423 -5.72 4.13 -2.08
CA LYS A 423 -6.22 3.56 -3.35
C LYS A 423 -5.80 4.43 -4.54
N ALA A 424 -5.91 5.75 -4.45
CA ALA A 424 -5.50 6.66 -5.52
C ALA A 424 -4.02 6.47 -5.86
N VAL A 425 -3.14 6.32 -4.85
CA VAL A 425 -1.71 6.03 -5.04
C VAL A 425 -1.51 4.65 -5.69
N CYS A 426 -2.16 3.62 -5.15
CA CYS A 426 -2.12 2.26 -5.71
C CYS A 426 -2.51 2.22 -7.20
N PHE A 427 -3.62 2.87 -7.58
CA PHE A 427 -4.06 2.91 -8.97
C PHE A 427 -3.09 3.71 -9.85
N TYR A 428 -2.48 4.77 -9.31
CA TYR A 428 -1.45 5.50 -10.04
C TYR A 428 -0.22 4.65 -10.32
N GLU A 429 0.25 3.86 -9.34
CA GLU A 429 1.33 2.88 -9.53
C GLU A 429 0.95 1.84 -10.57
N ALA A 430 -0.28 1.31 -10.51
CA ALA A 430 -0.78 0.31 -11.44
C ALA A 430 -0.92 0.82 -12.89
N LEU A 431 -1.10 2.13 -13.07
CA LEU A 431 -1.09 2.77 -14.38
C LEU A 431 0.33 2.91 -14.99
N GLN A 432 1.39 2.66 -14.22
CA GLN A 432 2.76 2.79 -14.74
C GLN A 432 3.22 1.53 -15.48
N PRO A 433 4.08 1.65 -16.52
CA PRO A 433 4.58 0.49 -17.28
C PRO A 433 5.27 -0.58 -16.42
N ALA A 434 5.94 -0.15 -15.34
CA ALA A 434 6.59 -1.06 -14.39
C ALA A 434 5.61 -2.06 -13.75
N PHE A 435 4.34 -1.70 -13.58
CA PHE A 435 3.35 -2.58 -12.99
C PHE A 435 2.96 -3.73 -13.94
N ALA A 436 2.88 -3.48 -15.25
CA ALA A 436 2.67 -4.54 -16.24
C ALA A 436 3.86 -5.53 -16.28
N SER A 437 5.09 -5.04 -16.09
CA SER A 437 6.27 -5.91 -15.93
C SER A 437 6.19 -6.76 -14.67
N TYR A 438 5.79 -6.17 -13.54
CA TYR A 438 5.51 -6.92 -12.30
C TYR A 438 4.46 -8.01 -12.51
N ALA A 439 3.33 -7.70 -13.16
CA ALA A 439 2.26 -8.68 -13.38
C ALA A 439 2.71 -9.86 -14.26
N ARG A 440 3.52 -9.60 -15.30
CA ARG A 440 4.15 -10.66 -16.11
C ARG A 440 5.06 -11.54 -15.27
N GLN A 441 5.90 -10.93 -14.42
CA GLN A 441 6.80 -11.65 -13.53
C GLN A 441 6.04 -12.54 -12.54
N VAL A 442 4.91 -12.07 -11.98
CA VAL A 442 4.07 -12.86 -11.06
C VAL A 442 3.62 -14.16 -11.72
N ILE A 443 3.11 -14.10 -12.97
CA ILE A 443 2.66 -15.29 -13.70
C ILE A 443 3.84 -16.20 -14.06
N ALA A 444 4.96 -15.64 -14.51
CA ALA A 444 6.17 -16.41 -14.84
C ALA A 444 6.67 -17.19 -13.62
N ASN A 445 6.80 -16.52 -12.48
CA ASN A 445 7.17 -17.12 -11.20
C ASN A 445 6.18 -18.21 -10.77
N SER A 446 4.87 -17.95 -10.88
CA SER A 446 3.81 -18.91 -10.49
C SER A 446 3.87 -20.19 -11.33
N ARG A 447 4.01 -20.05 -12.66
CA ARG A 447 4.14 -21.17 -13.58
C ARG A 447 5.39 -21.99 -13.32
N LEU A 448 6.52 -21.32 -13.11
CA LEU A 448 7.79 -22.00 -12.85
C LEU A 448 7.77 -22.72 -11.49
N LEU A 449 7.20 -22.12 -10.45
CA LEU A 449 7.11 -22.74 -9.12
C LEU A 449 6.23 -24.00 -9.17
N ALA A 450 5.10 -23.93 -9.86
CA ALA A 450 4.25 -25.11 -10.08
C ALA A 450 4.98 -26.20 -10.87
N ALA A 451 5.74 -25.84 -11.90
CA ALA A 451 6.51 -26.79 -12.71
C ALA A 451 7.65 -27.46 -11.93
N GLN A 452 8.39 -26.69 -11.11
CA GLN A 452 9.48 -27.20 -10.27
C GLN A 452 8.94 -28.16 -9.19
N LEU A 453 7.86 -27.80 -8.50
CA LEU A 453 7.23 -28.71 -7.53
C LEU A 453 6.66 -29.97 -8.20
N SER A 454 6.10 -29.85 -9.40
CA SER A 454 5.68 -31.01 -10.19
C SER A 454 6.85 -31.95 -10.51
N ALA A 455 7.99 -31.39 -10.93
CA ALA A 455 9.21 -32.16 -11.19
C ALA A 455 9.78 -32.84 -9.93
N LEU A 456 9.50 -32.29 -8.74
CA LEU A 456 9.85 -32.88 -7.44
C LEU A 456 8.84 -33.95 -6.98
N GLY A 457 7.80 -34.24 -7.77
CA GLY A 457 6.84 -35.32 -7.52
C GLY A 457 5.55 -34.89 -6.82
N TYR A 458 5.29 -33.59 -6.70
CA TYR A 458 4.03 -33.09 -6.15
C TYR A 458 2.96 -32.94 -7.23
N ARG A 459 1.70 -33.25 -6.89
CA ARG A 459 0.58 -33.08 -7.81
C ARG A 459 0.06 -31.64 -7.74
N ILE A 460 -0.08 -31.00 -8.90
CA ILE A 460 -0.69 -29.67 -9.03
C ILE A 460 -2.13 -29.82 -9.50
N VAL A 461 -3.10 -29.28 -8.74
CA VAL A 461 -4.53 -29.30 -9.13
C VAL A 461 -4.70 -28.62 -10.49
N SER A 462 -5.52 -29.22 -11.35
CA SER A 462 -5.74 -28.86 -12.76
C SER A 462 -4.50 -28.93 -13.66
N GLY A 463 -3.37 -29.45 -13.16
CA GLY A 463 -2.11 -29.66 -13.89
C GLY A 463 -1.21 -28.42 -14.05
N GLY A 464 -1.42 -27.35 -13.28
CA GLY A 464 -0.63 -26.12 -13.40
C GLY A 464 -1.42 -24.84 -13.11
N THR A 465 -0.93 -23.71 -13.64
CA THR A 465 -1.52 -22.38 -13.41
C THR A 465 -1.39 -21.43 -14.60
N ASP A 466 -2.40 -20.57 -14.75
CA ASP A 466 -2.47 -19.46 -15.70
C ASP A 466 -2.56 -18.11 -14.98
N ASN A 467 -2.43 -18.09 -13.66
CA ASN A 467 -2.49 -16.88 -12.84
C ASN A 467 -1.42 -16.89 -11.73
N HIS A 468 -1.62 -16.11 -10.67
CA HIS A 468 -0.64 -15.88 -9.60
C HIS A 468 -0.61 -16.97 -8.51
N MET A 469 -1.40 -18.04 -8.64
CA MET A 469 -1.52 -19.07 -7.61
C MET A 469 -1.77 -20.46 -8.18
N PHE A 470 -1.49 -21.48 -7.37
CA PHE A 470 -1.91 -22.87 -7.61
C PHE A 470 -2.17 -23.62 -6.29
N LEU A 471 -2.80 -24.79 -6.39
CA LEU A 471 -3.02 -25.70 -5.27
C LEU A 471 -2.09 -26.90 -5.41
N LEU A 472 -1.38 -27.20 -4.32
CA LEU A 472 -0.49 -28.33 -4.18
C LEU A 472 -1.22 -29.44 -3.43
N ASP A 473 -1.41 -30.60 -4.06
CA ASP A 473 -2.02 -31.77 -3.43
C ASP A 473 -0.96 -32.58 -2.69
N LEU A 474 -1.14 -32.70 -1.37
CA LEU A 474 -0.18 -33.32 -0.46
C LEU A 474 -0.63 -34.70 0.04
N ARG A 475 -1.83 -35.14 -0.33
CA ARG A 475 -2.35 -36.47 0.01
C ARG A 475 -1.44 -37.59 -0.49
N PRO A 476 -0.83 -37.54 -1.70
CA PRO A 476 0.13 -38.57 -2.13
C PRO A 476 1.36 -38.71 -1.23
N GLN A 477 1.74 -37.64 -0.52
CA GLN A 477 2.84 -37.63 0.45
C GLN A 477 2.39 -38.02 1.86
N ASN A 478 1.10 -38.32 2.06
CA ASN A 478 0.45 -38.54 3.35
C ASN A 478 0.65 -37.37 4.32
N ILE A 479 0.56 -36.13 3.80
CA ILE A 479 0.63 -34.90 4.59
C ILE A 479 -0.68 -34.14 4.35
N HIS A 480 -1.37 -33.76 5.43
CA HIS A 480 -2.54 -32.89 5.29
C HIS A 480 -2.13 -31.41 5.35
N GLY A 481 -2.93 -30.53 4.75
CA GLY A 481 -2.61 -29.11 4.58
C GLY A 481 -2.29 -28.38 5.90
N ALA A 482 -3.01 -28.69 6.98
CA ALA A 482 -2.74 -28.11 8.29
C ALA A 482 -1.36 -28.50 8.87
N GLU A 483 -0.88 -29.72 8.59
CA GLU A 483 0.45 -30.16 9.01
C GLU A 483 1.51 -29.46 8.16
N ALA A 484 1.32 -29.45 6.84
CA ALA A 484 2.20 -28.78 5.89
C ALA A 484 2.39 -27.29 6.22
N GLN A 485 1.32 -26.58 6.56
CA GLN A 485 1.40 -25.19 6.98
C GLN A 485 2.32 -25.03 8.21
N GLY A 486 2.13 -25.86 9.24
CA GLY A 486 2.98 -25.79 10.45
C GLY A 486 4.44 -26.17 10.19
N ILE A 487 4.70 -27.16 9.32
CA ILE A 487 6.05 -27.55 8.91
C ILE A 487 6.75 -26.39 8.19
N LEU A 488 6.06 -25.79 7.22
CA LEU A 488 6.61 -24.71 6.40
C LEU A 488 6.81 -23.42 7.22
N ASP A 489 5.91 -23.10 8.15
CA ASP A 489 6.08 -21.93 9.04
C ASP A 489 7.33 -22.08 9.94
N LYS A 490 7.60 -23.29 10.46
CA LYS A 490 8.86 -23.58 11.20
C LYS A 490 10.10 -23.31 10.35
N ALA A 491 10.02 -23.57 9.05
CA ALA A 491 11.07 -23.30 8.07
C ALA A 491 11.08 -21.85 7.53
N ALA A 492 10.29 -20.93 8.10
CA ALA A 492 10.11 -19.55 7.61
C ALA A 492 9.50 -19.44 6.20
N ILE A 493 8.63 -20.37 5.83
CA ILE A 493 7.88 -20.34 4.57
C ILE A 493 6.39 -20.27 4.92
N THR A 494 5.76 -19.13 4.65
CA THR A 494 4.37 -18.91 5.06
C THR A 494 3.42 -19.23 3.90
N VAL A 495 2.51 -20.17 4.14
CA VAL A 495 1.49 -20.65 3.19
C VAL A 495 0.14 -20.73 3.90
N ASN A 496 -0.94 -21.04 3.16
CA ASN A 496 -2.21 -21.39 3.77
C ASN A 496 -2.64 -22.81 3.41
N LYS A 497 -3.09 -23.58 4.40
CA LYS A 497 -3.85 -24.82 4.16
C LYS A 497 -5.09 -24.53 3.32
N ASN A 498 -5.45 -25.42 2.42
CA ASN A 498 -6.57 -25.20 1.50
C ASN A 498 -7.22 -26.52 1.11
N ALA A 499 -8.56 -26.55 1.15
CA ALA A 499 -9.31 -27.67 0.60
C ALA A 499 -9.07 -27.76 -0.91
N LEU A 500 -9.02 -28.99 -1.43
CA LEU A 500 -8.91 -29.25 -2.86
C LEU A 500 -10.30 -29.56 -3.44
N PRO A 501 -10.53 -29.40 -4.75
CA PRO A 501 -11.72 -29.96 -5.37
C PRO A 501 -11.82 -31.45 -5.06
N PHE A 502 -13.01 -31.90 -4.63
CA PHE A 502 -13.24 -33.29 -4.20
C PHE A 502 -12.30 -33.77 -3.08
N ASP A 503 -12.00 -32.87 -2.14
CA ASP A 503 -11.18 -33.22 -0.98
C ASP A 503 -11.84 -34.33 -0.15
N THR A 504 -11.03 -35.29 0.26
CA THR A 504 -11.43 -36.36 1.17
C THR A 504 -11.06 -36.04 2.62
N GLU A 505 -10.18 -35.05 2.82
CA GLU A 505 -9.78 -34.61 4.16
C GLU A 505 -10.83 -33.69 4.79
N PRO A 506 -11.00 -33.74 6.13
CA PRO A 506 -11.85 -32.80 6.84
C PRO A 506 -11.41 -31.34 6.61
N ILE A 507 -12.36 -30.40 6.58
CA ILE A 507 -12.09 -28.96 6.35
C ILE A 507 -11.10 -28.33 7.34
N THR A 508 -10.95 -28.91 8.54
CA THR A 508 -9.97 -28.47 9.54
C THR A 508 -8.53 -28.89 9.21
N LYS A 509 -8.36 -29.95 8.41
CA LYS A 509 -7.08 -30.51 7.99
C LYS A 509 -6.72 -30.12 6.55
N THR A 510 -7.66 -30.33 5.61
CA THR A 510 -7.53 -30.14 4.15
C THR A 510 -6.47 -31.01 3.48
N GLY A 511 -6.63 -31.31 2.20
CA GLY A 511 -5.75 -32.20 1.44
C GLY A 511 -4.48 -31.54 0.91
N GLY A 512 -4.34 -30.21 1.03
CA GLY A 512 -3.21 -29.51 0.45
C GLY A 512 -3.02 -28.08 0.93
N VAL A 513 -2.18 -27.35 0.21
CA VAL A 513 -1.86 -25.94 0.47
C VAL A 513 -2.04 -25.11 -0.80
N ARG A 514 -2.37 -23.84 -0.61
CA ARG A 514 -2.42 -22.85 -1.69
C ARG A 514 -1.17 -21.99 -1.65
N LEU A 515 -0.48 -21.90 -2.78
CA LEU A 515 0.71 -21.06 -2.94
C LEU A 515 0.42 -19.97 -3.97
N GLY A 516 0.99 -18.79 -3.76
CA GLY A 516 0.99 -17.73 -4.75
C GLY A 516 2.26 -16.88 -4.70
N THR A 517 2.55 -16.23 -5.81
CA THR A 517 3.80 -15.49 -6.04
C THR A 517 3.74 -13.96 -5.96
N PRO A 518 2.62 -13.24 -5.73
CA PRO A 518 2.63 -11.77 -5.69
C PRO A 518 3.62 -11.17 -4.69
N ALA A 519 3.65 -11.67 -3.45
CA ALA A 519 4.46 -11.11 -2.38
C ALA A 519 5.97 -11.26 -2.64
N VAL A 520 6.44 -12.47 -2.95
CA VAL A 520 7.86 -12.71 -3.32
C VAL A 520 8.27 -11.91 -4.56
N THR A 521 7.40 -11.80 -5.56
CA THR A 521 7.69 -11.03 -6.79
C THR A 521 7.83 -9.54 -6.48
N THR A 522 7.02 -8.99 -5.58
CA THR A 522 7.16 -7.60 -5.12
C THR A 522 8.52 -7.35 -4.45
N ARG A 523 9.11 -8.35 -3.80
CA ARG A 523 10.45 -8.27 -3.17
C ARG A 523 11.60 -8.40 -4.17
N GLY A 524 11.31 -8.69 -5.45
CA GLY A 524 12.30 -8.77 -6.52
C GLY A 524 12.66 -10.18 -6.99
N VAL A 525 12.01 -11.22 -6.45
CA VAL A 525 12.20 -12.63 -6.89
C VAL A 525 11.84 -12.78 -8.37
N LYS A 526 12.72 -13.44 -9.12
CA LYS A 526 12.58 -13.77 -10.54
C LYS A 526 12.67 -15.28 -10.78
N GLU A 527 12.56 -15.69 -12.03
CA GLU A 527 12.56 -17.11 -12.43
C GLU A 527 13.79 -17.88 -11.94
N GLU A 528 14.96 -17.23 -11.95
CA GLU A 528 16.23 -17.83 -11.50
C GLU A 528 16.22 -18.25 -10.01
N ASP A 529 15.42 -17.59 -9.19
CA ASP A 529 15.32 -17.85 -7.75
C ASP A 529 14.25 -18.91 -7.40
N ILE A 530 13.31 -19.18 -8.31
CA ILE A 530 12.15 -20.04 -8.05
C ILE A 530 12.55 -21.49 -7.77
N GLY A 531 13.63 -21.96 -8.39
CA GLY A 531 14.16 -23.31 -8.13
C GLY A 531 14.57 -23.48 -6.67
N GLU A 532 15.15 -22.46 -6.05
CA GLU A 532 15.56 -22.48 -4.65
C GLU A 532 14.35 -22.47 -3.71
N ILE A 533 13.34 -21.63 -4.00
CA ILE A 533 12.07 -21.62 -3.25
C ILE A 533 11.39 -22.99 -3.31
N ALA A 534 11.29 -23.62 -4.49
CA ALA A 534 10.73 -24.95 -4.65
C ALA A 534 11.53 -26.00 -3.84
N GLY A 535 12.86 -25.90 -3.87
CA GLY A 535 13.76 -26.76 -3.11
C GLY A 535 13.58 -26.63 -1.59
N PHE A 536 13.37 -25.43 -1.07
CA PHE A 536 13.09 -25.23 0.36
C PHE A 536 11.75 -25.85 0.79
N VAL A 537 10.70 -25.69 -0.02
CA VAL A 537 9.39 -26.30 0.24
C VAL A 537 9.52 -27.83 0.28
N ASP A 538 10.15 -28.43 -0.72
CA ASP A 538 10.37 -29.88 -0.79
C ASP A 538 11.21 -30.41 0.38
N ALA A 539 12.34 -29.74 0.66
CA ALA A 539 13.24 -30.13 1.74
C ALA A 539 12.51 -30.12 3.10
N ALA A 540 11.74 -29.06 3.39
CA ALA A 540 11.01 -28.93 4.65
C ALA A 540 9.95 -30.03 4.81
N LEU A 541 9.17 -30.33 3.76
CA LEU A 541 8.14 -31.37 3.80
C LEU A 541 8.72 -32.79 3.95
N LYS A 542 9.94 -33.04 3.44
CA LYS A 542 10.65 -34.32 3.58
C LYS A 542 11.20 -34.54 4.99
N VAL A 543 11.70 -33.49 5.65
CA VAL A 543 12.25 -33.58 7.02
C VAL A 543 11.24 -33.23 8.12
N ARG A 544 9.95 -33.32 7.83
CA ARG A 544 8.84 -32.85 8.67
C ARG A 544 8.82 -33.28 10.14
N ALA A 545 9.51 -34.38 10.49
CA ALA A 545 9.60 -34.89 11.86
C ALA A 545 10.88 -34.43 12.61
N ASP A 546 11.77 -33.69 11.97
CA ASP A 546 13.07 -33.27 12.51
C ASP A 546 13.13 -31.73 12.65
N ASP A 547 12.85 -31.24 13.85
CA ASP A 547 12.89 -29.81 14.16
C ASP A 547 14.30 -29.20 14.01
N GLN A 548 15.37 -29.97 14.18
CA GLN A 548 16.73 -29.46 13.97
C GLN A 548 17.03 -29.29 12.48
N ALA A 549 16.56 -30.21 11.63
CA ALA A 549 16.64 -30.06 10.18
C ALA A 549 15.80 -28.88 9.69
N LEU A 550 14.58 -28.68 10.22
CA LEU A 550 13.74 -27.52 9.91
C LEU A 550 14.41 -26.20 10.32
N ALA A 551 15.07 -26.15 11.48
CA ALA A 551 15.83 -24.98 11.92
C ALA A 551 16.99 -24.64 10.95
N LYS A 552 17.69 -25.66 10.42
CA LYS A 552 18.73 -25.45 9.39
C LYS A 552 18.15 -24.91 8.08
N ILE A 553 16.97 -25.38 7.67
CA ILE A 553 16.27 -24.86 6.49
C ILE A 553 15.84 -23.41 6.75
N ARG A 554 15.29 -23.11 7.93
CA ARG A 554 14.95 -21.74 8.34
C ARG A 554 16.13 -20.80 8.18
N SER A 555 17.33 -21.16 8.65
CA SER A 555 18.52 -20.32 8.48
C SER A 555 18.81 -20.03 7.00
N LYS A 556 18.75 -21.05 6.13
CA LYS A 556 18.95 -20.86 4.68
C LYS A 556 17.87 -19.97 4.04
N VAL A 557 16.62 -20.13 4.47
CA VAL A 557 15.51 -19.30 4.01
C VAL A 557 15.71 -17.85 4.44
N VAL A 558 16.10 -17.62 5.70
CA VAL A 558 16.41 -16.27 6.19
C VAL A 558 17.57 -15.66 5.38
N ASP A 559 18.64 -16.42 5.15
CA ASP A 559 19.78 -15.97 4.35
C ASP A 559 19.36 -15.62 2.92
N PHE A 560 18.52 -16.44 2.29
CA PHE A 560 17.93 -16.15 0.98
C PHE A 560 17.12 -14.84 1.00
N THR A 561 16.26 -14.65 2.00
CA THR A 561 15.40 -13.48 2.10
C THR A 561 16.16 -12.15 2.33
N LEU A 562 17.40 -12.19 2.82
CA LEU A 562 18.27 -11.01 2.95
C LEU A 562 18.54 -10.35 1.58
N GLY A 563 18.59 -11.13 0.50
CA GLY A 563 18.77 -10.63 -0.86
C GLY A 563 17.54 -9.89 -1.42
N PHE A 564 16.39 -10.03 -0.78
CA PHE A 564 15.10 -9.54 -1.26
C PHE A 564 14.36 -8.77 -0.16
N PRO A 565 14.80 -7.59 0.28
CA PRO A 565 14.10 -6.87 1.35
C PRO A 565 12.67 -6.49 0.92
N PRO A 566 11.65 -6.63 1.80
CA PRO A 566 10.31 -6.16 1.49
C PRO A 566 10.26 -4.62 1.42
N PRO A 567 9.31 -4.06 0.65
CA PRO A 567 9.08 -2.62 0.63
C PRO A 567 9.01 -2.05 2.05
N ALA A 568 9.63 -0.88 2.22
CA ALA A 568 9.62 -0.13 3.47
C ALA A 568 10.52 -0.67 4.62
N VAL A 569 11.34 -1.70 4.40
CA VAL A 569 12.43 -2.05 5.35
C VAL A 569 13.72 -1.30 4.96
N HIS A 570 14.27 -0.51 5.89
CA HIS A 570 15.47 0.31 5.64
C HIS A 570 16.75 -0.55 5.63
N PRO A 571 17.71 -0.32 4.70
CA PRO A 571 18.93 -1.12 4.60
C PRO A 571 19.89 -0.99 5.80
N SER A 572 19.87 0.14 6.52
CA SER A 572 20.79 0.41 7.65
C SER A 572 20.30 -0.13 9.01
N GLY A 573 19.38 -1.08 9.00
CA GLY A 573 18.83 -1.68 10.22
C GLY A 573 17.33 -1.45 10.37
N TRP A 574 16.75 -2.30 11.21
CA TRP A 574 15.33 -2.42 11.56
C TRP A 574 14.75 -1.13 12.15
N LEU A 575 14.61 -0.06 11.37
CA LEU A 575 13.86 1.10 11.80
C LEU A 575 12.37 0.77 11.71
N PRO A 576 11.60 0.99 12.80
CA PRO A 576 10.18 0.73 12.77
C PRO A 576 9.48 1.62 11.74
N LEU A 577 8.60 1.03 10.93
CA LEU A 577 7.93 1.71 9.81
C LEU A 577 7.23 3.02 10.19
N TRP A 578 6.63 3.09 11.38
CA TRP A 578 5.97 4.31 11.82
C TRP A 578 6.95 5.48 11.99
N LYS A 579 8.25 5.25 12.22
CA LYS A 579 9.27 6.33 12.22
C LYS A 579 9.55 6.89 10.83
N VAL A 580 9.32 6.10 9.77
CA VAL A 580 9.49 6.49 8.36
C VAL A 580 8.19 7.08 7.79
N VAL A 581 7.04 6.66 8.32
CA VAL A 581 5.70 7.07 7.87
C VAL A 581 5.13 8.25 8.68
N SER A 582 5.76 8.63 9.80
CA SER A 582 5.40 9.84 10.55
C SER A 582 5.73 11.09 9.74
N TYR A 583 4.69 11.83 9.36
CA TYR A 583 4.77 13.15 8.71
C TYR A 583 4.72 14.29 9.73
#